data_AF-A0A7C1WCS2-F1
#
_entry.id   AF-A0A7C1WCS2-F1
#
_cell.length_a   1.000
_cell.length_b   1.000
_cell.length_c   1.000
_cell.angle_alpha   90.00
_cell.angle_beta   90.00
_cell.angle_gamma   90.00
#
_symmetry.space_group_name_H-M   'P 1'
#
loop_
_entity.id
_entity.type
_entity.pdbx_description
1 polymer ?
#
loop_
_entity_poly.entity_id
_entity_poly.type
_entity_poly.pdbx_seq_one_letter_code
_entity_poly.pdbx_strand_id
1 'polypeptide(L)'
;MNAKLLEYKEVRKWLTGKPEGTKKVYLGALTIYCEYRKLNPKELIDEIEQDREKSRREQGEVEFKLKEFYEWLSKEKEKEKVVIKRRKKKIMVETKPVVDERGRKIKGVSPKRANLIISAIRSFYKANGFPIINLKLPRASALKRNHKLQLRAEHVKKLVEHAPTLRDKAIILMLFQSGMDVSTLISLNYGDVARGLENNEEPLAIHVVRKKAGTEYVTFIGRDAINALKAYLNKRKQRQGKIGLNEPLFTKERERNGEKRINRALIDKMLKETAILSGLISREEMENADMNPCRPHALRTAFATIMKLQGVNNEIVEYWMGHTLPYEATYLIPTIDEMRKIYAEKEEALSIYPSEESIKALKEEMNGKLLDYNDILLQQKKEIDRLKKELEESKSLVDRFIKELLKHPEKAKRLMEVLASIVEEEKKKE
;
A
#
# COMPACT_ATOMS: atom_id res chain seq x y z
N MET A 1 21.98 8.05 -22.68
CA MET A 1 21.05 9.14 -23.04
C MET A 1 21.46 9.60 -24.42
N ASN A 2 20.56 9.60 -25.41
CA ASN A 2 20.90 10.04 -26.75
C ASN A 2 21.02 11.57 -26.76
N ALA A 3 22.22 12.07 -26.42
CA ALA A 3 22.54 13.50 -26.47
C ALA A 3 22.24 14.12 -27.84
N LYS A 4 22.29 13.29 -28.90
CA LYS A 4 21.95 13.62 -30.29
C LYS A 4 20.54 14.22 -30.47
N LEU A 5 19.55 13.83 -29.67
CA LEU A 5 18.20 14.39 -29.81
C LEU A 5 18.09 15.84 -29.33
N LEU A 6 19.01 16.30 -28.49
CA LEU A 6 19.03 17.69 -28.00
C LEU A 6 19.60 18.69 -29.01
N GLU A 7 20.18 18.20 -30.11
CA GLU A 7 20.68 19.05 -31.20
C GLU A 7 19.51 19.73 -31.94
N TYR A 8 18.37 19.04 -32.04
CA TYR A 8 17.15 19.52 -32.69
C TYR A 8 16.47 20.64 -31.89
N LYS A 9 16.08 21.72 -32.59
CA LYS A 9 15.47 22.92 -31.99
C LYS A 9 14.09 22.62 -31.42
N GLU A 10 13.32 21.78 -32.10
CA GLU A 10 11.98 21.30 -31.78
C GLU A 10 11.97 20.59 -30.43
N VAL A 11 13.01 19.79 -30.18
CA VAL A 11 13.18 19.05 -28.91
C VAL A 11 13.59 19.99 -27.78
N ARG A 12 14.52 20.93 -28.03
CA ARG A 12 14.92 21.93 -27.02
C ARG A 12 13.75 22.81 -26.61
N LYS A 13 12.97 23.32 -27.58
CA LYS A 13 11.75 24.10 -27.34
C LYS A 13 10.76 23.30 -26.50
N TRP A 14 10.48 22.05 -26.87
CA TRP A 14 9.55 21.18 -26.15
C TRP A 14 9.95 20.91 -24.69
N LEU A 15 11.25 20.76 -24.40
CA LEU A 15 11.74 20.41 -23.08
C LEU A 15 11.97 21.61 -22.15
N THR A 16 11.92 22.84 -22.68
CA THR A 16 12.12 24.07 -21.91
C THR A 16 11.06 24.17 -20.80
N GLY A 17 11.48 24.54 -19.59
CA GLY A 17 10.60 24.65 -18.40
C GLY A 17 10.19 23.32 -17.76
N LYS A 18 10.52 22.15 -18.33
CA LYS A 18 10.13 20.85 -17.74
C LYS A 18 11.11 20.38 -16.65
N PRO A 19 10.63 19.70 -15.59
CA PRO A 19 11.50 19.09 -14.58
C PRO A 19 12.45 18.05 -15.19
N GLU A 20 13.65 17.91 -14.62
CA GLU A 20 14.69 17.02 -15.14
C GLU A 20 14.21 15.56 -15.27
N GLY A 21 13.48 15.05 -14.27
CA GLY A 21 12.88 13.71 -14.34
C GLY A 21 11.93 13.52 -15.52
N THR A 22 11.12 14.54 -15.82
CA THR A 22 10.20 14.54 -16.97
C THR A 22 10.98 14.56 -18.28
N LYS A 23 12.03 15.39 -18.38
CA LYS A 23 12.90 15.43 -19.57
C LYS A 23 13.48 14.06 -19.90
N LYS A 24 13.96 13.31 -18.89
CA LYS A 24 14.50 11.95 -19.12
C LYS A 24 13.47 10.99 -19.70
N VAL A 25 12.25 11.00 -19.16
CA VAL A 25 11.15 10.14 -19.64
C VAL A 25 10.77 10.52 -21.07
N TYR A 26 10.66 11.82 -21.34
CA TYR A 26 10.25 12.37 -22.64
C TYR A 26 11.27 12.08 -23.74
N LEU A 27 12.56 12.31 -23.47
CA LEU A 27 13.64 11.95 -24.39
C LEU A 27 13.68 10.45 -24.66
N GLY A 28 13.47 9.61 -23.64
CA GLY A 28 13.40 8.16 -23.80
C GLY A 28 12.23 7.74 -24.70
N ALA A 29 11.05 8.33 -24.52
CA ALA A 29 9.89 8.06 -25.35
C ALA A 29 10.10 8.50 -26.81
N LEU A 30 10.64 9.71 -27.01
CA LEU A 30 10.93 10.23 -28.35
C LEU A 30 12.01 9.39 -29.05
N THR A 31 13.03 8.94 -28.34
CA THR A 31 14.06 8.04 -28.90
C THR A 31 13.45 6.78 -29.49
N ILE A 32 12.59 6.09 -28.71
CA ILE A 32 11.92 4.86 -29.16
C ILE A 32 11.05 5.13 -30.40
N TYR A 33 10.39 6.29 -30.44
CA TYR A 33 9.54 6.66 -31.57
C TYR A 33 10.34 6.96 -32.83
N CYS A 34 11.42 7.74 -32.72
CA CYS A 34 12.34 8.01 -33.83
C CYS A 34 12.96 6.72 -34.37
N GLU A 35 13.37 5.80 -33.49
CA GLU A 35 13.91 4.49 -33.88
C GLU A 35 12.87 3.65 -34.64
N TYR A 36 11.61 3.63 -34.18
CA TYR A 36 10.52 2.92 -34.85
C TYR A 36 10.19 3.52 -36.22
N ARG A 37 10.04 4.84 -36.28
CA ARG A 37 9.69 5.56 -37.51
C ARG A 37 10.85 5.68 -38.49
N LYS A 38 12.09 5.48 -38.02
CA LYS A 38 13.34 5.78 -38.74
C LYS A 38 13.41 7.23 -39.22
N LEU A 39 12.81 8.14 -38.45
CA LEU A 39 12.77 9.57 -38.73
C LEU A 39 13.38 10.34 -37.56
N ASN A 40 14.04 11.45 -37.86
CA ASN A 40 14.53 12.37 -36.86
C ASN A 40 13.42 13.33 -36.37
N PRO A 41 13.61 14.04 -35.24
CA PRO A 41 12.57 14.92 -34.69
C PRO A 41 12.07 16.00 -35.64
N LYS A 42 12.91 16.52 -36.53
CA LYS A 42 12.52 17.53 -37.52
C LYS A 42 11.63 16.91 -38.59
N GLU A 43 12.05 15.78 -39.17
CA GLU A 43 11.27 15.05 -40.18
C GLU A 43 9.89 14.61 -39.66
N LEU A 44 9.79 14.29 -38.37
CA LEU A 44 8.50 14.00 -37.74
C LEU A 44 7.56 15.20 -37.72
N ILE A 45 8.10 16.42 -37.59
CA ILE A 45 7.33 17.66 -37.66
C ILE A 45 6.99 18.00 -39.12
N ASP A 46 7.95 17.87 -40.03
CA ASP A 46 7.74 18.09 -41.46
C ASP A 46 6.64 17.17 -42.00
N GLU A 47 6.58 15.91 -41.56
CA GLU A 47 5.52 14.95 -41.93
C GLU A 47 4.13 15.40 -41.47
N ILE A 48 3.97 15.85 -40.22
CA ILE A 48 2.66 16.28 -39.73
C ILE A 48 2.25 17.61 -40.35
N GLU A 49 3.19 18.48 -40.67
CA GLU A 49 2.92 19.73 -41.39
C GLU A 49 2.32 19.43 -42.77
N GLN A 50 2.95 18.54 -43.53
CA GLN A 50 2.43 18.06 -44.83
C GLN A 50 1.07 17.37 -44.69
N ASP A 51 0.86 16.55 -43.65
CA ASP A 51 -0.45 15.93 -43.39
C ASP A 51 -1.54 16.98 -43.17
N ARG A 52 -1.25 18.09 -42.48
CA ARG A 52 -2.23 19.16 -42.20
C ARG A 52 -2.54 20.05 -43.39
N GLU A 53 -1.66 20.12 -44.38
CA GLU A 53 -1.92 20.84 -45.63
C GLU A 53 -2.96 20.12 -46.52
N LYS A 54 -3.13 18.80 -46.34
CA LYS A 54 -4.10 17.99 -47.10
C LYS A 54 -5.55 18.34 -46.73
N SER A 55 -6.49 17.92 -47.59
CA SER A 55 -7.93 18.02 -47.32
C SER A 55 -8.29 17.30 -46.02
N ARG A 56 -9.27 17.82 -45.27
CA ARG A 56 -9.68 17.24 -43.96
C ARG A 56 -10.01 15.75 -44.00
N ARG A 57 -10.41 15.21 -45.14
CA ARG A 57 -10.71 13.77 -45.33
C ARG A 57 -9.44 12.91 -45.43
N GLU A 58 -8.34 13.50 -45.86
CA GLU A 58 -7.04 12.85 -46.10
C GLU A 58 -6.05 13.11 -44.96
N GLN A 59 -6.38 14.03 -44.05
CA GLN A 59 -5.66 14.25 -42.80
C GLN A 59 -5.80 13.05 -41.85
N GLY A 60 -4.86 12.93 -40.92
CA GLY A 60 -4.92 11.93 -39.87
C GLY A 60 -3.98 10.75 -40.08
N GLU A 61 -3.10 10.83 -41.07
CA GLU A 61 -2.11 9.79 -41.35
C GLU A 61 -1.15 9.62 -40.15
N VAL A 62 -0.75 10.73 -39.52
CA VAL A 62 0.12 10.69 -38.33
C VAL A 62 -0.59 10.07 -37.13
N GLU A 63 -1.89 10.35 -36.94
CA GLU A 63 -2.70 9.70 -35.92
C GLU A 63 -2.81 8.19 -36.14
N PHE A 64 -2.95 7.76 -37.38
CA PHE A 64 -2.95 6.35 -37.75
C PHE A 64 -1.61 5.69 -37.42
N LYS A 65 -0.49 6.31 -37.83
CA LYS A 65 0.88 5.83 -37.52
C LYS A 65 1.16 5.76 -36.02
N LEU A 66 0.55 6.62 -35.21
CA LEU A 66 0.64 6.53 -33.75
C LEU A 66 -0.15 5.36 -33.16
N LYS A 67 -1.26 4.95 -33.79
CA LYS A 67 -1.97 3.73 -33.41
C LYS A 67 -1.14 2.49 -33.75
N GLU A 68 -0.57 2.43 -34.94
CA GLU A 68 0.34 1.35 -35.35
C GLU A 68 1.54 1.27 -34.40
N PHE A 69 2.12 2.42 -34.05
CA PHE A 69 3.19 2.47 -33.06
C PHE A 69 2.75 1.97 -31.68
N TYR A 70 1.53 2.27 -31.23
CA TYR A 70 0.99 1.71 -29.99
C TYR A 70 0.83 0.19 -30.06
N GLU A 71 0.36 -0.35 -31.18
CA GLU A 71 0.26 -1.80 -31.39
C GLU A 71 1.63 -2.46 -31.37
N TRP A 72 2.61 -1.86 -32.05
CA TRP A 72 3.99 -2.31 -32.05
C TRP A 72 4.60 -2.28 -30.64
N LEU A 73 4.39 -1.21 -29.87
CA LEU A 73 4.82 -1.13 -28.48
C LEU A 73 4.21 -2.27 -27.64
N SER A 74 2.95 -2.61 -27.90
CA SER A 74 2.19 -3.58 -27.12
C SER A 74 2.50 -5.04 -27.48
N LYS A 75 2.82 -5.33 -28.75
CA LYS A 75 2.99 -6.70 -29.26
C LYS A 75 4.45 -7.07 -29.57
N GLU A 76 5.24 -6.12 -30.08
CA GLU A 76 6.51 -6.40 -30.76
C GLU A 76 7.74 -5.86 -30.04
N LYS A 77 7.63 -4.70 -29.38
CA LYS A 77 8.78 -4.09 -28.69
C LYS A 77 9.36 -5.05 -27.65
N GLU A 78 10.61 -5.45 -27.84
CA GLU A 78 11.34 -6.27 -26.87
C GLU A 78 11.47 -5.52 -25.54
N LYS A 79 11.10 -6.19 -24.44
CA LYS A 79 11.30 -5.66 -23.09
C LYS A 79 12.79 -5.63 -22.81
N GLU A 80 13.26 -4.49 -22.35
CA GLU A 80 14.64 -4.31 -21.92
C GLU A 80 14.68 -4.00 -20.42
N LYS A 81 15.59 -4.67 -19.71
CA LYS A 81 15.94 -4.35 -18.33
C LYS A 81 17.25 -3.59 -18.31
N VAL A 82 17.28 -2.53 -17.50
CA VAL A 82 18.50 -1.78 -17.24
C VAL A 82 19.33 -2.57 -16.24
N VAL A 83 20.52 -2.99 -16.65
CA VAL A 83 21.50 -3.65 -15.82
C VAL A 83 22.61 -2.66 -15.50
N ILE A 84 22.78 -2.38 -14.21
CA ILE A 84 23.84 -1.50 -13.73
C ILE A 84 25.01 -2.37 -13.32
N LYS A 85 26.10 -2.32 -14.09
CA LYS A 85 27.37 -2.98 -13.73
C LYS A 85 28.32 -1.97 -13.12
N ARG A 86 28.92 -2.34 -11.99
CA ARG A 86 30.02 -1.58 -11.37
C ARG A 86 31.32 -2.28 -11.69
N ARG A 87 32.18 -1.65 -12.48
CA ARG A 87 33.54 -2.13 -12.75
C ARG A 87 34.51 -0.97 -12.57
N LYS A 88 35.53 -1.13 -11.71
CA LYS A 88 36.58 -0.13 -11.43
C LYS A 88 36.05 1.31 -11.23
N LYS A 89 35.09 1.51 -10.30
CA LYS A 89 34.46 2.82 -9.98
C LYS A 89 33.69 3.52 -11.12
N LYS A 90 33.64 2.99 -12.36
CA LYS A 90 32.70 3.45 -13.41
C LYS A 90 31.37 2.70 -13.31
N ILE A 91 30.28 3.45 -13.44
CA ILE A 91 28.93 2.91 -13.60
C ILE A 91 28.70 2.69 -15.08
N MET A 92 28.64 1.43 -15.51
CA MET A 92 28.17 1.07 -16.85
C MET A 92 26.68 0.74 -16.76
N VAL A 93 25.89 1.43 -17.57
CA VAL A 93 24.46 1.18 -17.74
C VAL A 93 24.29 0.43 -19.05
N GLU A 94 23.88 -0.83 -18.97
CA GLU A 94 23.66 -1.69 -20.13
C GLU A 94 22.17 -2.05 -20.16
N THR A 95 21.50 -1.91 -21.31
CA THR A 95 20.16 -2.45 -21.51
C THR A 95 20.30 -3.88 -22.04
N LYS A 96 19.67 -4.83 -21.34
CA LYS A 96 19.62 -6.23 -21.75
C LYS A 96 18.19 -6.63 -22.07
N PRO A 97 17.96 -7.47 -23.09
CA PRO A 97 16.64 -8.03 -23.34
C PRO A 97 16.20 -8.86 -22.12
N VAL A 98 14.92 -8.77 -21.79
CA VAL A 98 14.28 -9.65 -20.82
C VAL A 98 13.92 -10.93 -21.56
N VAL A 99 14.34 -12.07 -21.02
CA VAL A 99 14.10 -13.39 -21.60
C VAL A 99 13.21 -14.22 -20.67
N ASP A 100 12.42 -15.12 -21.24
CA ASP A 100 11.67 -16.15 -20.51
C ASP A 100 12.59 -17.29 -20.02
N GLU A 101 12.03 -18.27 -19.33
CA GLU A 101 12.75 -19.45 -18.80
C GLU A 101 13.44 -20.28 -19.89
N ARG A 102 13.01 -20.13 -21.15
CA ARG A 102 13.55 -20.82 -22.34
C ARG A 102 14.51 -19.92 -23.14
N GLY A 103 14.88 -18.75 -22.61
CA GLY A 103 15.79 -17.80 -23.25
C GLY A 103 15.16 -16.95 -24.37
N ARG A 104 13.85 -17.04 -24.60
CA ARG A 104 13.15 -16.27 -25.64
C ARG A 104 12.87 -14.85 -25.14
N LYS A 105 13.09 -13.86 -25.99
CA LYS A 105 12.88 -12.46 -25.64
C LYS A 105 11.40 -12.17 -25.40
N ILE A 106 11.09 -11.57 -24.26
CA ILE A 106 9.73 -11.15 -23.92
C ILE A 106 9.41 -9.88 -24.70
N LYS A 107 8.35 -9.92 -25.50
CA LYS A 107 7.86 -8.79 -26.30
C LYS A 107 6.68 -8.08 -25.62
N GLY A 108 6.44 -6.84 -26.00
CA GLY A 108 5.33 -6.01 -25.55
C GLY A 108 5.58 -5.28 -24.23
N VAL A 109 5.49 -3.95 -24.22
CA VAL A 109 5.51 -3.16 -22.97
C VAL A 109 4.13 -3.17 -22.29
N SER A 110 4.06 -2.87 -20.99
CA SER A 110 2.76 -2.80 -20.31
C SER A 110 1.90 -1.69 -20.92
N PRO A 111 0.56 -1.85 -20.98
CA PRO A 111 -0.34 -0.83 -21.54
C PRO A 111 -0.16 0.55 -20.91
N LYS A 112 0.15 0.59 -19.60
CA LYS A 112 0.46 1.84 -18.89
C LYS A 112 1.73 2.51 -19.42
N ARG A 113 2.78 1.72 -19.69
CA ARG A 113 4.03 2.24 -20.25
C ARG A 113 3.87 2.65 -21.70
N ALA A 114 3.12 1.90 -22.51
CA ALA A 114 2.78 2.28 -23.88
C ALA A 114 2.04 3.64 -23.89
N ASN A 115 1.00 3.77 -23.08
CA ASN A 115 0.25 5.03 -22.94
C ASN A 115 1.15 6.21 -22.49
N LEU A 116 2.11 5.97 -21.58
CA LEU A 116 3.07 7.00 -21.16
C LEU A 116 3.98 7.46 -22.32
N ILE A 117 4.47 6.53 -23.13
CA ILE A 117 5.30 6.83 -24.31
C ILE A 117 4.49 7.65 -25.31
N ILE A 118 3.27 7.21 -25.64
CA ILE A 118 2.40 7.95 -26.56
C ILE A 118 2.03 9.34 -26.01
N SER A 119 1.79 9.46 -24.71
CA SER A 119 1.51 10.75 -24.08
C SER A 119 2.68 11.73 -24.20
N ALA A 120 3.92 11.25 -24.06
CA ALA A 120 5.09 12.08 -24.31
C ALA A 120 5.18 12.53 -25.78
N ILE A 121 4.90 11.64 -26.74
CA ILE A 121 4.90 11.98 -28.17
C ILE A 121 3.79 12.99 -28.51
N ARG A 122 2.58 12.82 -27.96
CA ARG A 122 1.51 13.83 -28.09
C ARG A 122 1.95 15.19 -27.52
N SER A 123 2.68 15.19 -26.41
CA SER A 123 3.24 16.43 -25.85
C SER A 123 4.29 17.06 -26.76
N PHE A 124 5.10 16.26 -27.47
CA PHE A 124 6.09 16.74 -28.42
C PHE A 124 5.41 17.45 -29.61
N TYR A 125 4.45 16.78 -30.26
CA TYR A 125 3.68 17.36 -31.36
C TYR A 125 2.92 18.63 -30.94
N LYS A 126 2.26 18.59 -29.77
CA LYS A 126 1.56 19.76 -29.20
C LYS A 126 2.49 20.97 -29.00
N ALA A 127 3.70 20.75 -28.47
CA ALA A 127 4.65 21.84 -28.21
C ALA A 127 5.22 22.47 -29.49
N ASN A 128 5.15 21.73 -30.62
CA ASN A 128 5.57 22.19 -31.93
C ASN A 128 4.39 22.68 -32.80
N GLY A 129 3.20 22.87 -32.23
CA GLY A 129 2.06 23.49 -32.93
C GLY A 129 1.05 22.52 -33.54
N PHE A 130 1.27 21.21 -33.44
CA PHE A 130 0.43 20.18 -34.05
C PHE A 130 -0.26 19.32 -32.99
N PRO A 131 -1.31 19.81 -32.28
CA PRO A 131 -1.96 19.04 -31.24
C PRO A 131 -2.70 17.83 -31.81
N ILE A 132 -2.37 16.64 -31.29
CA ILE A 132 -3.05 15.39 -31.65
C ILE A 132 -4.23 15.18 -30.70
N ILE A 133 -5.45 15.40 -31.20
CA ILE A 133 -6.69 15.40 -30.38
C ILE A 133 -7.38 14.03 -30.44
N ASN A 134 -7.57 13.49 -31.65
CA ASN A 134 -8.44 12.33 -31.91
C ASN A 134 -7.77 10.95 -31.78
N LEU A 135 -6.83 10.80 -30.84
CA LEU A 135 -6.18 9.52 -30.57
C LEU A 135 -6.80 8.84 -29.35
N LYS A 136 -7.65 7.84 -29.59
CA LYS A 136 -8.22 6.94 -28.57
C LYS A 136 -7.34 5.69 -28.46
N LEU A 137 -6.84 5.41 -27.26
CA LEU A 137 -6.02 4.24 -26.96
C LEU A 137 -6.69 3.37 -25.88
N PRO A 138 -6.43 2.05 -25.86
CA PRO A 138 -6.90 1.17 -24.80
C PRO A 138 -6.43 1.66 -23.42
N ARG A 139 -7.35 1.70 -22.46
CA ARG A 139 -7.02 2.00 -21.06
C ARG A 139 -6.27 0.81 -20.46
N ALA A 140 -5.21 1.08 -19.70
CA ALA A 140 -4.54 0.05 -18.93
C ALA A 140 -5.50 -0.48 -17.85
N SER A 141 -5.83 -1.77 -17.89
CA SER A 141 -6.60 -2.43 -16.84
C SER A 141 -5.73 -2.69 -15.60
N ALA A 142 -6.36 -2.62 -14.43
CA ALA A 142 -5.73 -3.09 -13.20
C ALA A 142 -5.58 -4.61 -13.26
N LEU A 143 -4.37 -5.12 -13.01
CA LEU A 143 -4.11 -6.55 -13.00
C LEU A 143 -4.37 -7.11 -11.60
N LYS A 144 -5.16 -8.19 -11.49
CA LYS A 144 -5.48 -8.85 -10.20
C LYS A 144 -4.23 -9.24 -9.40
N ARG A 145 -3.18 -9.74 -10.08
CA ARG A 145 -1.88 -10.10 -9.47
C ARG A 145 -1.11 -8.93 -8.85
N ASN A 146 -1.48 -7.69 -9.15
CA ASN A 146 -0.87 -6.49 -8.58
C ASN A 146 -1.72 -5.90 -7.43
N HIS A 147 -2.59 -6.74 -6.85
CA HIS A 147 -3.36 -6.38 -5.67
C HIS A 147 -2.42 -5.93 -4.55
N LYS A 148 -2.81 -4.85 -3.90
CA LYS A 148 -2.04 -4.22 -2.86
C LYS A 148 -2.53 -4.75 -1.52
N LEU A 149 -1.62 -5.18 -0.65
CA LEU A 149 -2.02 -5.62 0.67
C LEU A 149 -2.60 -4.43 1.46
N GLN A 150 -3.78 -4.63 2.05
CA GLN A 150 -4.40 -3.65 2.93
C GLN A 150 -3.74 -3.78 4.31
N LEU A 151 -2.65 -3.02 4.51
CA LEU A 151 -1.91 -3.06 5.77
C LEU A 151 -2.73 -2.44 6.91
N ARG A 152 -2.56 -2.99 8.11
CA ARG A 152 -3.10 -2.51 9.39
C ARG A 152 -1.96 -2.50 10.41
N ALA A 153 -2.19 -1.94 11.60
CA ALA A 153 -1.19 -1.89 12.67
C ALA A 153 -0.54 -3.27 12.95
N GLU A 154 -1.33 -4.35 12.99
CA GLU A 154 -0.82 -5.72 13.17
C GLU A 154 0.16 -6.17 12.08
N HIS A 155 -0.13 -5.84 10.82
CA HIS A 155 0.76 -6.14 9.70
C HIS A 155 2.05 -5.32 9.82
N VAL A 156 1.93 -4.05 10.21
CA VAL A 156 3.10 -3.17 10.40
C VAL A 156 3.96 -3.64 11.57
N LYS A 157 3.35 -4.13 12.66
CA LYS A 157 4.04 -4.77 13.78
C LYS A 157 4.94 -5.91 13.30
N LYS A 158 4.38 -6.84 12.50
CA LYS A 158 5.14 -7.95 11.91
C LYS A 158 6.31 -7.45 11.04
N LEU A 159 6.10 -6.40 10.24
CA LEU A 159 7.19 -5.80 9.45
C LEU A 159 8.29 -5.21 10.35
N VAL A 160 7.92 -4.49 11.42
CA VAL A 160 8.88 -3.85 12.34
C VAL A 160 9.67 -4.90 13.12
N GLU A 161 9.04 -5.99 13.56
CA GLU A 161 9.70 -7.09 14.27
C GLU A 161 10.75 -7.80 13.41
N HIS A 162 10.50 -7.93 12.10
CA HIS A 162 11.40 -8.56 11.14
C HIS A 162 12.29 -7.55 10.38
N ALA A 163 12.28 -6.28 10.78
CA ALA A 163 13.12 -5.26 10.17
C ALA A 163 14.60 -5.47 10.57
N PRO A 164 15.56 -5.49 9.62
CA PRO A 164 16.94 -5.88 9.91
C PRO A 164 17.69 -4.93 10.86
N THR A 165 17.29 -3.66 10.94
CA THR A 165 18.01 -2.63 11.69
C THR A 165 17.05 -1.65 12.37
N LEU A 166 17.53 -0.96 13.43
CA LEU A 166 16.78 0.13 14.07
C LEU A 166 16.39 1.24 13.09
N ARG A 167 17.27 1.51 12.11
CA ARG A 167 16.98 2.46 11.03
C ARG A 167 15.77 2.01 10.21
N ASP A 168 15.71 0.74 9.85
CA ASP A 168 14.63 0.21 9.03
C ASP A 168 13.31 0.16 9.80
N LYS A 169 13.35 -0.12 11.12
CA LYS A 169 12.20 0.03 12.03
C LYS A 169 11.65 1.45 12.02
N ALA A 170 12.53 2.45 12.22
CA ALA A 170 12.15 3.85 12.20
C ALA A 170 11.57 4.29 10.83
N ILE A 171 12.15 3.82 9.71
CA ILE A 171 11.64 4.08 8.36
C ILE A 171 10.23 3.53 8.18
N ILE A 172 9.98 2.29 8.57
CA ILE A 172 8.66 1.64 8.45
C ILE A 172 7.62 2.43 9.25
N LEU A 173 7.91 2.71 10.51
CA LEU A 173 6.99 3.40 11.41
C LEU A 173 6.73 4.84 10.98
N MET A 174 7.76 5.60 10.59
CA MET A 174 7.57 6.96 10.08
C MET A 174 6.70 6.97 8.81
N LEU A 175 6.92 6.06 7.86
CA LEU A 175 6.09 5.98 6.65
C LEU A 175 4.63 5.61 6.97
N PHE A 176 4.42 4.74 7.96
CA PHE A 176 3.10 4.30 8.38
C PHE A 176 2.34 5.37 9.17
N GLN A 177 2.98 6.02 10.13
CA GLN A 177 2.32 6.96 11.04
C GLN A 177 2.15 8.36 10.44
N SER A 178 3.02 8.80 9.53
CA SER A 178 2.89 10.12 8.88
C SER A 178 2.12 10.12 7.57
N GLY A 179 1.95 8.95 6.96
CA GLY A 179 1.41 8.86 5.61
C GLY A 179 2.26 9.54 4.54
N MET A 180 3.47 10.03 4.80
CA MET A 180 4.29 10.73 3.79
C MET A 180 4.75 9.80 2.66
N ASP A 181 5.12 10.34 1.50
CA ASP A 181 5.68 9.52 0.43
C ASP A 181 7.16 9.23 0.66
N VAL A 182 7.65 8.11 0.11
CA VAL A 182 9.04 7.67 0.29
C VAL A 182 10.07 8.71 -0.14
N SER A 183 9.76 9.54 -1.14
CA SER A 183 10.69 10.57 -1.61
C SER A 183 10.81 11.70 -0.59
N THR A 184 9.69 12.04 0.07
CA THR A 184 9.66 13.00 1.17
C THR A 184 10.47 12.49 2.36
N LEU A 185 10.22 11.25 2.79
CA LEU A 185 11.01 10.61 3.87
C LEU A 185 12.50 10.63 3.56
N ILE A 186 12.88 10.24 2.34
CA ILE A 186 14.27 10.24 1.90
C ILE A 186 14.87 11.64 1.99
N SER A 187 14.12 12.71 1.70
CA SER A 187 14.64 14.09 1.70
C SER A 187 14.82 14.72 3.08
N LEU A 188 14.24 14.15 4.14
CA LEU A 188 14.33 14.71 5.49
C LEU A 188 15.78 14.84 5.98
N ASN A 189 16.06 15.91 6.71
CA ASN A 189 17.27 16.15 7.46
C ASN A 189 17.01 15.97 8.96
N TYR A 190 18.08 15.86 9.76
CA TYR A 190 17.94 15.78 11.20
C TYR A 190 17.27 17.04 11.78
N GLY A 191 17.55 18.22 11.22
CA GLY A 191 16.95 19.47 11.62
C GLY A 191 15.42 19.52 11.52
N ASP A 192 14.82 18.71 10.64
CA ASP A 192 13.37 18.67 10.45
C ASP A 192 12.64 18.01 11.64
N VAL A 193 13.36 17.26 12.47
CA VAL A 193 12.81 16.56 13.65
C VAL A 193 13.51 16.92 14.95
N ALA A 194 14.69 17.56 14.90
CA ALA A 194 15.54 17.80 16.07
C ALA A 194 14.80 18.58 17.17
N ARG A 195 14.17 19.71 16.81
CA ARG A 195 13.46 20.57 17.76
C ARG A 195 12.31 19.83 18.45
N GLY A 196 11.46 19.14 17.68
CA GLY A 196 10.35 18.39 18.25
C GLY A 196 10.81 17.24 19.15
N LEU A 197 11.91 16.57 18.80
CA LEU A 197 12.51 15.52 19.63
C LEU A 197 13.11 16.08 20.94
N GLU A 198 13.75 17.24 20.89
CA GLU A 198 14.33 17.92 22.06
C GLU A 198 13.25 18.43 23.03
N ASN A 199 12.13 18.93 22.48
CA ASN A 199 10.96 19.38 23.24
C ASN A 199 10.07 18.23 23.75
N ASN A 200 10.37 16.98 23.38
CA ASN A 200 9.50 15.82 23.63
C ASN A 200 8.06 16.03 23.12
N GLU A 201 7.92 16.60 21.92
CA GLU A 201 6.62 16.73 21.26
C GLU A 201 6.07 15.34 20.90
N GLU A 202 4.84 15.07 21.34
CA GLU A 202 4.09 13.84 21.07
C GLU A 202 2.61 14.21 20.86
N PRO A 203 2.03 14.02 19.66
CA PRO A 203 2.67 13.63 18.40
C PRO A 203 3.68 14.66 17.88
N LEU A 204 4.77 14.18 17.26
CA LEU A 204 5.83 15.04 16.74
C LEU A 204 5.44 15.60 15.36
N ALA A 205 5.43 16.92 15.22
CA ALA A 205 5.16 17.59 13.95
C ALA A 205 6.38 17.58 13.03
N ILE A 206 6.16 17.30 11.75
CA ILE A 206 7.18 17.32 10.70
C ILE A 206 6.71 18.27 9.60
N HIS A 207 7.45 19.36 9.40
CA HIS A 207 7.24 20.31 8.32
C HIS A 207 7.95 19.82 7.05
N VAL A 208 7.22 19.70 5.95
CA VAL A 208 7.73 19.07 4.72
C VAL A 208 7.26 19.79 3.47
N VAL A 209 8.17 19.91 2.51
CA VAL A 209 7.85 20.38 1.17
C VAL A 209 7.85 19.21 0.20
N ARG A 210 6.70 18.90 -0.38
CA ARG A 210 6.58 17.83 -1.36
C ARG A 210 7.17 18.26 -2.69
N LYS A 211 8.44 17.92 -2.93
CA LYS A 211 9.19 18.29 -4.16
C LYS A 211 8.47 18.03 -5.48
N LYS A 212 7.62 16.99 -5.55
CA LYS A 212 6.88 16.66 -6.77
C LYS A 212 5.75 17.67 -7.08
N ALA A 213 5.10 18.19 -6.06
CA ALA A 213 3.96 19.09 -6.18
C ALA A 213 4.32 20.56 -5.89
N GLY A 214 5.43 20.81 -5.19
CA GLY A 214 5.80 22.13 -4.69
C GLY A 214 4.95 22.58 -3.49
N THR A 215 4.14 21.68 -2.92
CA THR A 215 3.23 21.99 -1.80
C THR A 215 3.94 21.78 -0.47
N GLU A 216 3.93 22.80 0.37
CA GLU A 216 4.29 22.71 1.78
C GLU A 216 3.11 22.14 2.59
N TYR A 217 3.42 21.26 3.52
CA TYR A 217 2.44 20.66 4.42
C TYR A 217 3.10 20.25 5.73
N VAL A 218 2.27 20.01 6.73
CA VAL A 218 2.69 19.41 8.00
C VAL A 218 2.07 18.04 8.12
N THR A 219 2.83 17.10 8.66
CA THR A 219 2.35 15.78 9.08
C THR A 219 2.88 15.46 10.46
N PHE A 220 2.42 14.37 11.06
CA PHE A 220 2.80 13.97 12.41
C PHE A 220 3.36 12.55 12.42
N ILE A 221 4.16 12.24 13.43
CA ILE A 221 4.50 10.87 13.78
C ILE A 221 4.14 10.62 15.23
N GLY A 222 3.62 9.42 15.51
CA GLY A 222 3.22 9.02 16.86
C GLY A 222 4.37 8.45 17.68
N ARG A 223 4.05 8.06 18.91
CA ARG A 223 4.90 7.46 19.93
C ARG A 223 5.82 6.37 19.40
N ASP A 224 5.28 5.41 18.65
CA ASP A 224 6.05 4.27 18.15
C ASP A 224 7.15 4.72 17.18
N ALA A 225 6.81 5.59 16.22
CA ALA A 225 7.79 6.16 15.31
C ALA A 225 8.80 7.05 16.03
N ILE A 226 8.37 7.87 17.00
CA ILE A 226 9.26 8.69 17.83
C ILE A 226 10.27 7.82 18.57
N ASN A 227 9.81 6.74 19.22
CA ASN A 227 10.65 5.83 19.99
C ASN A 227 11.66 5.11 19.08
N ALA A 228 11.19 4.58 17.94
CA ALA A 228 12.07 3.95 16.96
C ALA A 228 13.08 4.94 16.38
N LEU A 229 12.67 6.19 16.14
CA LEU A 229 13.53 7.25 15.64
C LEU A 229 14.60 7.64 16.67
N LYS A 230 14.23 7.83 17.94
CA LYS A 230 15.17 8.08 19.05
C LYS A 230 16.20 6.95 19.15
N ALA A 231 15.76 5.69 19.11
CA ALA A 231 16.64 4.52 19.15
C ALA A 231 17.62 4.49 17.96
N TYR A 232 17.14 4.77 16.75
CA TYR A 232 18.00 4.88 15.56
C TYR A 232 19.03 6.02 15.70
N LEU A 233 18.60 7.21 16.10
CA LEU A 233 19.47 8.38 16.23
C LEU A 233 20.53 8.16 17.30
N ASN A 234 20.20 7.51 18.41
CA ASN A 234 21.19 7.14 19.44
C ASN A 234 22.26 6.19 18.88
N LYS A 235 21.86 5.12 18.18
CA LYS A 235 22.79 4.22 17.49
C LYS A 235 23.65 4.94 16.45
N ARG A 236 23.07 5.90 15.72
CA ARG A 236 23.79 6.71 14.75
C ARG A 236 24.81 7.62 15.43
N LYS A 237 24.44 8.32 16.52
CA LYS A 237 25.33 9.17 17.29
C LYS A 237 26.52 8.40 17.85
N GLN A 238 26.30 7.18 18.34
CA GLN A 238 27.38 6.29 18.80
C GLN A 238 28.36 5.91 17.68
N ARG A 239 27.90 5.79 16.43
CA ARG A 239 28.74 5.37 15.29
C ARG A 239 29.41 6.53 14.55
N GLN A 240 28.79 7.71 14.53
CA GLN A 240 29.15 8.83 13.65
C GLN A 240 29.47 10.12 14.43
N GLY A 241 29.20 10.17 15.73
CA GLY A 241 29.33 11.37 16.55
C GLY A 241 28.09 12.28 16.48
N LYS A 242 28.30 13.58 16.73
CA LYS A 242 27.22 14.58 16.69
C LYS A 242 26.62 14.67 15.28
N ILE A 243 25.30 14.67 15.20
CA ILE A 243 24.57 14.80 13.93
C ILE A 243 24.26 16.28 13.70
N GLY A 244 24.74 16.84 12.59
CA GLY A 244 24.42 18.21 12.17
C GLY A 244 22.98 18.35 11.67
N LEU A 245 22.39 19.54 11.81
CA LEU A 245 21.00 19.82 11.43
C LEU A 245 20.73 19.60 9.92
N ASN A 246 21.72 19.89 9.06
CA ASN A 246 21.62 19.72 7.61
C ASN A 246 21.96 18.31 7.13
N GLU A 247 22.38 17.42 8.03
CA GLU A 247 22.66 16.04 7.65
C GLU A 247 21.36 15.27 7.33
N PRO A 248 21.39 14.33 6.38
CA PRO A 248 20.26 13.46 6.10
C PRO A 248 19.74 12.79 7.37
N LEU A 249 18.42 12.73 7.56
CA LEU A 249 17.83 12.00 8.69
C LEU A 249 18.19 10.53 8.60
N PHE A 250 17.98 9.92 7.43
CA PHE A 250 18.29 8.52 7.15
C PHE A 250 19.47 8.35 6.19
N THR A 251 20.50 7.67 6.66
CA THR A 251 21.73 7.35 5.90
C THR A 251 21.77 5.89 5.44
N LYS A 252 22.71 5.56 4.55
CA LYS A 252 23.00 4.15 4.21
C LYS A 252 23.61 3.44 5.42
N GLU A 253 23.25 2.19 5.67
CA GLU A 253 23.58 1.46 6.92
C GLU A 253 25.08 1.31 7.18
N ARG A 254 25.85 1.18 6.09
CA ARG A 254 27.32 1.04 6.12
C ARG A 254 28.04 2.39 6.05
N GLU A 255 27.31 3.51 6.03
CA GLU A 255 27.91 4.84 6.00
C GLU A 255 28.51 5.21 7.36
N ARG A 256 29.69 5.84 7.34
CA ARG A 256 30.37 6.31 8.55
C ARG A 256 30.35 7.83 8.68
N ASN A 257 30.31 8.55 7.56
CA ASN A 257 30.48 10.01 7.56
C ASN A 257 29.14 10.78 7.63
N GLY A 258 27.99 10.11 7.77
CA GLY A 258 26.68 10.78 7.83
C GLY A 258 26.14 11.36 6.51
N GLU A 259 26.99 11.58 5.51
CA GLU A 259 26.64 12.31 4.28
C GLU A 259 25.74 11.53 3.30
N LYS A 260 25.90 10.20 3.22
CA LYS A 260 25.22 9.42 2.17
C LYS A 260 23.81 9.04 2.58
N ARG A 261 22.86 9.85 2.11
CA ARG A 261 21.41 9.61 2.17
C ARG A 261 21.02 8.23 1.64
N ILE A 262 20.06 7.60 2.31
CA ILE A 262 19.43 6.37 1.82
C ILE A 262 18.73 6.62 0.47
N ASN A 263 18.58 5.58 -0.34
CA ASN A 263 17.88 5.69 -1.61
C ASN A 263 16.63 4.80 -1.63
N ARG A 264 15.73 5.10 -2.56
CA ARG A 264 14.46 4.38 -2.70
C ARG A 264 14.65 2.88 -2.94
N ALA A 265 15.62 2.49 -3.76
CA ALA A 265 15.87 1.08 -4.06
C ALA A 265 16.26 0.26 -2.82
N LEU A 266 16.97 0.86 -1.86
CA LEU A 266 17.31 0.21 -0.59
C LEU A 266 16.07 0.03 0.30
N ILE A 267 15.19 1.02 0.36
CA ILE A 267 13.93 0.92 1.11
C ILE A 267 13.00 -0.12 0.47
N ASP A 268 12.84 -0.09 -0.85
CA ASP A 268 12.01 -1.05 -1.59
C ASP A 268 12.56 -2.48 -1.42
N LYS A 269 13.89 -2.65 -1.43
CA LYS A 269 14.55 -3.93 -1.17
C LYS A 269 14.30 -4.42 0.27
N MET A 270 14.52 -3.55 1.25
CA MET A 270 14.30 -3.86 2.67
C MET A 270 12.85 -4.30 2.91
N LEU A 271 11.86 -3.53 2.43
CA LEU A 271 10.46 -3.89 2.60
C LEU A 271 10.08 -5.20 1.92
N LYS A 272 10.72 -5.52 0.77
CA LYS A 272 10.51 -6.81 0.09
C LYS A 272 11.02 -7.96 0.96
N GLU A 273 12.25 -7.86 1.45
CA GLU A 273 12.87 -8.89 2.29
C GLU A 273 12.10 -9.07 3.60
N THR A 274 11.77 -7.97 4.28
CA THR A 274 11.00 -7.99 5.53
C THR A 274 9.59 -8.55 5.35
N ALA A 275 8.88 -8.22 4.26
CA ALA A 275 7.55 -8.78 4.00
C ALA A 275 7.58 -10.31 3.86
N ILE A 276 8.58 -10.86 3.17
CA ILE A 276 8.78 -12.31 3.04
C ILE A 276 9.12 -12.93 4.40
N LEU A 277 10.08 -12.35 5.12
CA LEU A 277 10.53 -12.88 6.41
C LEU A 277 9.42 -12.87 7.46
N SER A 278 8.56 -11.85 7.44
CA SER A 278 7.42 -11.71 8.36
C SER A 278 6.25 -12.66 8.09
N GLY A 279 6.29 -13.43 6.99
CA GLY A 279 5.19 -14.31 6.58
C GLY A 279 3.94 -13.58 6.10
N LEU A 280 4.00 -12.26 5.86
CA LEU A 280 2.87 -11.48 5.33
C LEU A 280 2.58 -11.78 3.86
N ILE A 281 3.61 -12.17 3.11
CA ILE A 281 3.54 -12.50 1.70
C ILE A 281 4.45 -13.70 1.46
N SER A 282 3.94 -14.72 0.79
CA SER A 282 4.76 -15.88 0.41
C SER A 282 5.81 -15.49 -0.65
N ARG A 283 6.89 -16.27 -0.76
CA ARG A 283 7.88 -16.03 -1.83
C ARG A 283 7.24 -16.13 -3.22
N GLU A 284 6.34 -17.09 -3.40
CA GLU A 284 5.59 -17.31 -4.64
C GLU A 284 4.71 -16.11 -5.00
N GLU A 285 3.94 -15.57 -4.05
CA GLU A 285 3.13 -14.37 -4.25
C GLU A 285 4.00 -13.16 -4.63
N MET A 286 5.16 -13.02 -3.99
CA MET A 286 6.10 -11.92 -4.24
C MET A 286 6.78 -12.02 -5.62
N GLU A 287 7.00 -13.23 -6.12
CA GLU A 287 7.58 -13.49 -7.46
C GLU A 287 6.54 -13.33 -8.57
N ASN A 288 5.29 -13.69 -8.30
CA ASN A 288 4.16 -13.54 -9.22
C ASN A 288 3.67 -12.08 -9.37
N ALA A 289 3.96 -11.22 -8.39
CA ALA A 289 3.58 -9.81 -8.42
C ALA A 289 4.57 -8.95 -9.23
N ASP A 290 4.06 -8.13 -10.18
CA ASP A 290 4.91 -7.16 -10.91
C ASP A 290 5.40 -6.03 -9.97
N MET A 291 4.74 -5.84 -8.83
CA MET A 291 5.07 -4.82 -7.83
C MET A 291 4.97 -5.40 -6.43
N ASN A 292 5.94 -5.06 -5.55
CA ASN A 292 5.88 -5.42 -4.13
C ASN A 292 4.53 -4.95 -3.51
N PRO A 293 3.69 -5.87 -2.99
CA PRO A 293 2.42 -5.53 -2.35
C PRO A 293 2.60 -4.73 -1.05
N CYS A 294 3.72 -4.92 -0.34
CA CYS A 294 4.12 -4.20 0.88
C CYS A 294 5.08 -3.01 0.62
N ARG A 295 5.08 -2.45 -0.59
CA ARG A 295 5.90 -1.27 -0.94
C ARG A 295 5.58 -0.05 -0.04
N PRO A 296 6.42 1.01 0.03
CA PRO A 296 6.15 2.19 0.86
C PRO A 296 4.76 2.82 0.65
N HIS A 297 4.25 2.75 -0.57
CA HIS A 297 2.92 3.23 -0.89
C HIS A 297 1.79 2.44 -0.19
N ALA A 298 2.02 1.19 0.22
CA ALA A 298 1.12 0.40 1.06
C ALA A 298 0.96 0.97 2.46
N LEU A 299 2.07 1.28 3.13
CA LEU A 299 2.07 1.96 4.43
C LEU A 299 1.33 3.31 4.34
N ARG A 300 1.62 4.10 3.31
CA ARG A 300 0.94 5.37 3.07
C ARG A 300 -0.57 5.26 2.85
N THR A 301 -1.05 4.21 2.20
CA THR A 301 -2.52 4.02 2.06
C THR A 301 -3.14 3.46 3.32
N ALA A 302 -2.43 2.62 4.06
CA ALA A 302 -2.91 2.15 5.36
C ALA A 302 -3.14 3.32 6.31
N PHE A 303 -2.19 4.27 6.39
CA PHE A 303 -2.38 5.54 7.10
C PHE A 303 -3.70 6.23 6.70
N ALA A 304 -3.87 6.50 5.40
CA ALA A 304 -5.01 7.23 4.89
C ALA A 304 -6.32 6.51 5.20
N THR A 305 -6.36 5.19 5.01
CA THR A 305 -7.54 4.36 5.29
C THR A 305 -7.86 4.37 6.78
N ILE A 306 -6.87 4.18 7.65
CA ILE A 306 -7.08 4.15 9.11
C ILE A 306 -7.60 5.50 9.60
N MET A 307 -6.95 6.61 9.25
CA MET A 307 -7.39 7.94 9.73
C MET A 307 -8.79 8.29 9.23
N LYS A 308 -9.14 7.95 7.98
CA LYS A 308 -10.49 8.14 7.45
C LYS A 308 -11.53 7.28 8.16
N LEU A 309 -11.21 6.02 8.48
CA LEU A 309 -12.09 5.14 9.26
C LEU A 309 -12.26 5.59 10.71
N GLN A 310 -11.26 6.26 11.27
CA GLN A 310 -11.33 6.89 12.59
C GLN A 310 -12.13 8.21 12.60
N GLY A 311 -12.70 8.61 11.46
CA GLY A 311 -13.55 9.78 11.32
C GLY A 311 -12.81 11.09 11.10
N VAL A 312 -11.50 11.06 10.80
CA VAL A 312 -10.76 12.29 10.47
C VAL A 312 -11.23 12.81 9.12
N ASN A 313 -11.47 14.13 9.04
CA ASN A 313 -11.87 14.80 7.81
C ASN A 313 -10.91 14.44 6.66
N ASN A 314 -11.48 14.08 5.50
CA ASN A 314 -10.72 13.67 4.32
C ASN A 314 -9.69 14.72 3.91
N GLU A 315 -10.03 16.01 3.93
CA GLU A 315 -9.14 17.11 3.53
C GLU A 315 -7.92 17.22 4.45
N ILE A 316 -8.10 17.01 5.75
CA ILE A 316 -7.00 16.95 6.73
C ILE A 316 -6.08 15.75 6.42
N VAL A 317 -6.64 14.58 6.14
CA VAL A 317 -5.85 13.39 5.77
C VAL A 317 -5.08 13.62 4.45
N GLU A 318 -5.72 14.21 3.44
CA GLU A 318 -5.09 14.55 2.18
C GLU A 318 -3.99 15.63 2.35
N TYR A 319 -4.19 16.59 3.26
CA TYR A 319 -3.19 17.58 3.67
C TYR A 319 -1.97 16.94 4.34
N TRP A 320 -2.16 16.08 5.34
CA TRP A 320 -1.07 15.32 5.99
C TRP A 320 -0.31 14.42 5.02
N MET A 321 -0.94 14.05 3.91
CA MET A 321 -0.31 13.32 2.83
C MET A 321 0.44 14.25 1.84
N GLY A 322 0.30 15.57 1.92
CA GLY A 322 0.89 16.52 0.98
C GLY A 322 0.26 16.43 -0.41
N HIS A 323 -1.03 16.09 -0.48
CA HIS A 323 -1.78 16.21 -1.73
C HIS A 323 -2.19 17.67 -1.97
N THR A 324 -2.23 18.06 -3.24
CA THR A 324 -2.70 19.40 -3.60
C THR A 324 -4.20 19.44 -3.38
N LEU A 325 -4.64 20.30 -2.46
CA LEU A 325 -6.05 20.48 -2.16
C LEU A 325 -6.69 21.44 -3.16
N PRO A 326 -7.99 21.30 -3.43
CA PRO A 326 -8.78 22.35 -4.05
C PRO A 326 -8.66 23.67 -3.28
N TYR A 327 -8.80 24.81 -3.97
CA TYR A 327 -8.67 26.13 -3.37
C TYR A 327 -9.61 26.31 -2.15
N GLU A 328 -10.86 25.88 -2.29
CA GLU A 328 -11.89 25.95 -1.25
C GLU A 328 -11.53 25.14 0.00
N ALA A 329 -10.97 23.94 -0.18
CA ALA A 329 -10.54 23.06 0.90
C ALA A 329 -9.31 23.60 1.69
N THR A 330 -8.60 24.60 1.16
CA THR A 330 -7.45 25.20 1.85
C THR A 330 -7.89 26.07 3.03
N TYR A 331 -9.09 26.66 2.97
CA TYR A 331 -9.67 27.47 4.06
C TYR A 331 -10.13 26.62 5.25
N LEU A 332 -10.29 25.31 5.05
CA LEU A 332 -10.76 24.37 6.07
C LEU A 332 -9.63 23.68 6.83
N ILE A 333 -8.37 23.99 6.50
CA ILE A 333 -7.20 23.41 7.18
C ILE A 333 -7.05 24.09 8.55
N PRO A 334 -7.17 23.34 9.66
CA PRO A 334 -6.97 23.90 10.99
C PRO A 334 -5.53 24.33 11.23
N THR A 335 -5.29 25.02 12.34
CA THR A 335 -3.93 25.33 12.80
C THR A 335 -3.13 24.05 13.09
N ILE A 336 -1.80 24.16 13.15
CA ILE A 336 -0.93 23.00 13.44
C ILE A 336 -1.27 22.39 14.79
N ASP A 337 -1.58 23.20 15.81
CA ASP A 337 -1.90 22.73 17.15
C ASP A 337 -3.24 21.99 17.19
N GLU A 338 -4.25 22.46 16.44
CA GLU A 338 -5.52 21.76 16.29
C GLU A 338 -5.34 20.45 15.54
N MET A 339 -4.59 20.44 14.44
CA MET A 339 -4.27 19.21 13.72
C MET A 339 -3.50 18.22 14.59
N ARG A 340 -2.57 18.71 15.45
CA ARG A 340 -1.85 17.87 16.40
C ARG A 340 -2.80 17.21 17.39
N LYS A 341 -3.79 17.95 17.92
CA LYS A 341 -4.83 17.40 18.81
C LYS A 341 -5.66 16.33 18.09
N ILE A 342 -6.14 16.62 16.89
CA ILE A 342 -6.92 15.66 16.07
C ILE A 342 -6.11 14.39 15.82
N TYR A 343 -4.82 14.52 15.49
CA TYR A 343 -3.95 13.37 15.32
C TYR A 343 -3.79 12.58 16.63
N ALA A 344 -3.50 13.25 17.75
CA ALA A 344 -3.28 12.64 19.05
C ALA A 344 -4.47 11.80 19.51
N GLU A 345 -5.69 12.31 19.33
CA GLU A 345 -6.94 11.59 19.67
C GLU A 345 -7.10 10.27 18.91
N LYS A 346 -6.55 10.18 17.69
CA LYS A 346 -6.71 9.02 16.80
C LYS A 346 -5.42 8.20 16.65
N GLU A 347 -4.36 8.59 17.34
CA GLU A 347 -3.03 7.99 17.21
C GLU A 347 -3.03 6.50 17.56
N GLU A 348 -3.81 6.08 18.55
CA GLU A 348 -3.86 4.69 19.02
C GLU A 348 -4.20 3.71 17.88
N ALA A 349 -5.01 4.13 16.89
CA ALA A 349 -5.34 3.31 15.72
C ALA A 349 -4.14 3.06 14.78
N LEU A 350 -3.09 3.89 14.89
CA LEU A 350 -1.81 3.76 14.20
C LEU A 350 -0.71 3.16 15.09
N SER A 351 -1.00 2.89 16.37
CA SER A 351 -0.05 2.28 17.30
C SER A 351 0.08 0.78 17.02
N ILE A 352 1.32 0.28 16.94
CA ILE A 352 1.64 -1.15 16.83
C ILE A 352 1.91 -1.78 18.20
N TYR A 353 2.20 -0.94 19.21
CA TYR A 353 2.29 -1.33 20.60
C TYR A 353 1.09 -0.72 21.35
N PRO A 354 0.20 -1.55 21.93
CA PRO A 354 -0.91 -1.01 22.70
C PRO A 354 -0.38 -0.23 23.90
N SER A 355 -1.00 0.91 24.22
CA SER A 355 -0.64 1.65 25.43
C SER A 355 -0.94 0.83 26.69
N GLU A 356 -0.27 1.13 27.82
CA GLU A 356 -0.59 0.49 29.10
C GLU A 356 -2.07 0.69 29.48
N GLU A 357 -2.61 1.85 29.16
CA GLU A 357 -4.02 2.21 29.37
C GLU A 357 -4.95 1.38 28.47
N SER A 358 -4.60 1.21 27.19
CA SER A 358 -5.32 0.34 26.26
C SER A 358 -5.30 -1.12 26.75
N ILE A 359 -4.16 -1.60 27.24
CA ILE A 359 -4.03 -2.95 27.81
C ILE A 359 -4.92 -3.08 29.05
N LYS A 360 -4.95 -2.06 29.92
CA LYS A 360 -5.78 -2.03 31.13
C LYS A 360 -7.27 -2.03 30.77
N ALA A 361 -7.71 -1.15 29.87
CA ALA A 361 -9.09 -1.08 29.40
C ALA A 361 -9.53 -2.40 28.75
N LEU A 362 -8.67 -3.03 27.94
CA LEU A 362 -8.96 -4.32 27.33
C LEU A 362 -9.10 -5.43 28.38
N LYS A 363 -8.27 -5.42 29.42
CA LYS A 363 -8.37 -6.37 30.55
C LYS A 363 -9.66 -6.15 31.35
N GLU A 364 -10.05 -4.91 31.60
CA GLU A 364 -11.29 -4.57 32.29
C GLU A 364 -12.51 -5.04 31.50
N GLU A 365 -12.56 -4.76 30.19
CA GLU A 365 -13.62 -5.24 29.30
C GLU A 365 -13.69 -6.77 29.25
N MET A 366 -12.53 -7.44 29.16
CA MET A 366 -12.45 -8.90 29.10
C MET A 366 -12.87 -9.53 30.43
N ASN A 367 -12.52 -8.94 31.56
CA ASN A 367 -12.97 -9.37 32.89
C ASN A 367 -14.49 -9.21 33.05
N GLY A 368 -15.05 -8.10 32.56
CA GLY A 368 -16.51 -7.89 32.53
C GLY A 368 -17.22 -8.99 31.75
N LYS A 369 -16.78 -9.26 30.51
CA LYS A 369 -17.33 -10.36 29.70
C LYS A 369 -17.18 -11.72 30.37
N LEU A 370 -16.06 -11.98 31.05
CA LEU A 370 -15.84 -13.26 31.74
C LEU A 370 -16.79 -13.45 32.93
N LEU A 371 -17.12 -12.37 33.65
CA LEU A 371 -18.13 -12.39 34.71
C LEU A 371 -19.50 -12.75 34.12
N ASP A 372 -19.90 -12.08 33.04
CA ASP A 372 -21.17 -12.37 32.34
C ASP A 372 -21.24 -13.84 31.90
N TYR A 373 -20.15 -14.36 31.32
CA TYR A 373 -20.06 -15.78 30.92
C TYR A 373 -20.16 -16.74 32.11
N ASN A 374 -19.52 -16.41 33.23
CA ASN A 374 -19.59 -17.24 34.45
C ASN A 374 -21.01 -17.27 35.03
N ASP A 375 -21.72 -16.14 35.01
CA ASP A 375 -23.11 -16.07 35.46
C ASP A 375 -24.03 -16.90 34.56
N ILE A 376 -23.85 -16.82 33.24
CA ILE A 376 -24.58 -17.67 32.28
C ILE A 376 -24.29 -19.15 32.54
N LEU A 377 -23.02 -19.53 32.73
CA LEU A 377 -22.64 -20.92 33.03
C LEU A 377 -23.24 -21.40 34.35
N LEU A 378 -23.31 -20.54 35.37
CA LEU A 378 -23.92 -20.87 36.66
C LEU A 378 -25.43 -21.08 36.53
N GLN A 379 -26.10 -20.25 35.75
CA GLN A 379 -27.53 -20.43 35.44
C GLN A 379 -27.79 -21.73 34.68
N GLN A 380 -27.00 -22.01 33.65
CA GLN A 380 -27.08 -23.27 32.89
C GLN A 380 -26.83 -24.49 33.79
N LYS A 381 -25.86 -24.41 34.70
CA LYS A 381 -25.58 -25.48 35.66
C LYS A 381 -26.76 -25.74 36.59
N LYS A 382 -27.38 -24.68 37.14
CA LYS A 382 -28.59 -24.79 37.97
C LYS A 382 -29.73 -25.44 37.20
N GLU A 383 -29.92 -25.07 35.94
CA GLU A 383 -30.95 -25.66 35.09
C GLU A 383 -30.66 -27.13 34.79
N ILE A 384 -29.40 -27.50 34.50
CA ILE A 384 -28.99 -28.90 34.33
C ILE A 384 -29.25 -29.71 35.60
N ASP A 385 -28.92 -29.18 36.78
CA ASP A 385 -29.14 -29.87 38.05
C ASP A 385 -30.64 -30.03 38.34
N ARG A 386 -31.45 -29.04 38.01
CA ARG A 386 -32.92 -29.13 38.07
C ARG A 386 -33.45 -30.21 37.12
N LEU A 387 -33.07 -30.19 35.86
CA LEU A 387 -33.49 -31.18 34.86
C LEU A 387 -33.04 -32.60 35.24
N LYS A 388 -31.84 -32.75 35.82
CA LYS A 388 -31.38 -34.04 36.35
C LYS A 388 -32.26 -34.53 37.49
N LYS A 389 -32.67 -33.64 38.39
CA LYS A 389 -33.56 -33.98 39.51
C LYS A 389 -34.95 -34.39 39.00
N GLU A 390 -35.52 -33.62 38.07
CA GLU A 390 -36.80 -33.95 37.43
C GLU A 390 -36.73 -35.29 36.67
N LEU A 391 -35.62 -35.56 35.98
CA LEU A 391 -35.37 -36.85 35.31
C LEU A 391 -35.30 -38.02 36.31
N GLU A 392 -34.62 -37.84 37.45
CA GLU A 392 -34.50 -38.86 38.48
C GLU A 392 -35.86 -39.15 39.15
N GLU A 393 -36.64 -38.10 39.43
CA GLU A 393 -38.01 -38.22 39.94
C GLU A 393 -38.91 -38.99 38.95
N SER A 394 -38.82 -38.65 37.65
CA SER A 394 -39.54 -39.36 36.59
C SER A 394 -39.12 -40.83 36.48
N LYS A 395 -37.82 -41.15 36.55
CA LYS A 395 -37.34 -42.54 36.57
C LYS A 395 -37.89 -43.31 37.77
N SER A 396 -37.90 -42.71 38.95
CA SER A 396 -38.45 -43.35 40.16
C SER A 396 -39.95 -43.65 40.06
N LEU A 397 -40.70 -42.80 39.35
CA LEU A 397 -42.13 -42.99 39.10
C LEU A 397 -42.35 -44.15 38.13
N VAL A 398 -41.58 -44.20 37.04
CA VAL A 398 -41.60 -45.30 36.08
C VAL A 398 -41.24 -46.62 36.75
N ASP A 399 -40.18 -46.67 37.58
CA ASP A 399 -39.79 -47.87 38.30
C ASP A 399 -40.87 -48.36 39.28
N ARG A 400 -41.52 -47.43 39.99
CA ARG A 400 -42.66 -47.77 40.87
C ARG A 400 -43.84 -48.30 40.06
N PHE A 401 -44.16 -47.67 38.94
CA PHE A 401 -45.24 -48.09 38.06
C PHE A 401 -44.98 -49.49 37.49
N ILE A 402 -43.75 -49.77 37.01
CA ILE A 402 -43.33 -51.09 36.53
C ILE A 402 -43.45 -52.14 37.64
N LYS A 403 -42.94 -51.86 38.86
CA LYS A 403 -43.05 -52.79 39.99
C LYS A 403 -44.48 -53.10 40.38
N GLU A 404 -45.37 -52.11 40.32
CA GLU A 404 -46.80 -52.30 40.64
C GLU A 404 -47.52 -53.12 39.56
N LEU A 405 -47.18 -52.90 38.28
CA LEU A 405 -47.69 -53.73 37.18
C LEU A 405 -47.23 -55.19 37.29
N LEU A 406 -45.97 -55.44 37.68
CA LEU A 406 -45.45 -56.80 37.87
C LEU A 406 -46.18 -57.57 38.98
N LYS A 407 -46.76 -56.88 39.98
CA LYS A 407 -47.58 -57.51 41.05
C LYS A 407 -49.00 -57.87 40.58
N HIS A 408 -49.45 -57.36 39.44
CA HIS A 408 -50.81 -57.55 38.94
C HIS A 408 -50.81 -57.95 37.45
N PRO A 409 -50.59 -59.25 37.13
CA PRO A 409 -50.43 -59.75 35.76
C PRO A 409 -51.62 -59.42 34.84
N GLU A 410 -52.84 -59.47 35.38
CA GLU A 410 -54.08 -59.16 34.66
C GLU A 410 -54.16 -57.68 34.22
N LYS A 411 -53.65 -56.76 35.05
CA LYS A 411 -53.59 -55.32 34.72
C LYS A 411 -52.50 -55.03 33.69
N ALA A 412 -51.36 -55.72 33.77
CA ALA A 412 -50.30 -55.62 32.77
C ALA A 412 -50.77 -56.09 31.38
N LYS A 413 -51.57 -57.17 31.34
CA LYS A 413 -52.15 -57.69 30.09
C LYS A 413 -53.14 -56.71 29.45
N ARG A 414 -54.06 -56.14 30.22
CA ARG A 414 -54.97 -55.07 29.74
C ARG A 414 -54.22 -53.82 29.26
N LEU A 415 -53.15 -53.42 29.97
CA LEU A 415 -52.34 -52.27 29.56
C LEU A 415 -51.65 -52.52 28.22
N MET A 416 -51.10 -53.72 28.00
CA MET A 416 -50.49 -54.12 26.74
C MET A 416 -51.51 -54.13 25.59
N GLU A 417 -52.75 -54.60 25.84
CA GLU A 417 -53.84 -54.57 24.85
C GLU A 417 -54.23 -53.13 24.45
N VAL A 418 -54.32 -52.21 25.42
CA VAL A 418 -54.62 -50.79 25.16
C VAL A 418 -53.46 -50.08 24.44
N LEU A 419 -52.22 -50.36 24.83
CA LEU A 419 -51.06 -49.79 24.13
C LEU A 419 -50.95 -50.32 22.69
N ALA A 420 -51.26 -51.60 22.46
CA ALA A 420 -51.29 -52.18 21.13
C ALA A 420 -52.36 -51.55 20.24
N SER A 421 -53.56 -51.27 20.77
CA SER A 421 -54.62 -50.60 20.00
C SER A 421 -54.26 -49.15 19.65
N ILE A 422 -53.58 -48.43 20.54
CA ILE A 422 -53.10 -47.06 20.27
C ILE A 422 -52.00 -47.07 19.19
N VAL A 423 -51.05 -48.00 19.25
CA VAL A 423 -50.00 -48.13 18.22
C VAL A 423 -50.59 -48.51 16.86
N GLU A 424 -51.63 -49.35 16.82
CA GLU A 424 -52.36 -49.64 15.58
C GLU A 424 -53.15 -48.45 15.05
N GLU A 425 -53.66 -47.57 15.92
CA GLU A 425 -54.32 -46.32 15.51
C GLU A 425 -53.32 -45.28 14.97
N GLU A 426 -52.12 -45.15 15.56
CA GLU A 426 -51.09 -44.25 15.04
C GLU A 426 -50.49 -44.73 13.71
N LYS A 427 -50.26 -46.04 13.55
CA LYS A 427 -49.83 -46.63 12.26
C LYS A 427 -50.86 -46.53 11.14
N LYS A 428 -52.12 -46.21 11.47
CA LYS A 428 -53.17 -45.90 10.49
C LYS A 428 -53.25 -44.41 10.15
N LYS A 429 -52.53 -43.55 10.88
CA LYS A 429 -52.47 -42.09 10.69
C LYS A 429 -51.20 -41.62 9.96
N GLU A 430 -50.11 -42.40 10.01
CA GLU A 430 -49.04 -42.36 8.99
C GLU A 430 -49.49 -43.08 7.71
#